data_AF-A0A509L3Q7-F1
#
_entry.id   AF-A0A509L3Q7-F1
#
_cell.length_a   1.000
_cell.length_b   1.000
_cell.length_c   1.000
_cell.angle_alpha   90.00
_cell.angle_beta   90.00
_cell.angle_gamma   90.00
#
_symmetry.space_group_name_H-M   'P 1'
#
loop_
_entity.id
_entity.type
_entity.pdbx_description
1 polymer ?
#
loop_
_entity_poly.entity_id
_entity_poly.type
_entity_poly.pdbx_seq_one_letter_code
_entity_poly.pdbx_strand_id
1 'polypeptide(L)'
;MHIKNIRKIVNKQLKTKHPHWKSMTRKIKKLLAREVVDEVVKNYDYSQSLDLSVEALTGIDNQTPSGGIRSLSEMANYIDNFHRDNLFDFDKRKKSYPEIIDPELKFIDELFDNQIINSLLAPEGYSAPHREIQPYQLFRMELLKILKYPEISYRKFCTDEYFGRERKQNRRFVRLPLNTKAM
;
A
#
# COMPACT_ATOMS: atom_id res chain seq x y z
N MET A 1 -5.21 5.40 -25.08
CA MET A 1 -4.40 6.53 -24.57
C MET A 1 -5.05 7.91 -24.81
N HIS A 2 -5.77 8.13 -25.91
CA HIS A 2 -6.45 9.40 -26.20
C HIS A 2 -7.37 9.92 -25.09
N ILE A 3 -8.17 9.06 -24.44
CA ILE A 3 -9.02 9.46 -23.30
C ILE A 3 -8.20 10.08 -22.15
N LYS A 4 -7.03 9.52 -21.85
CA LYS A 4 -6.13 10.05 -20.82
C LYS A 4 -5.56 11.41 -21.24
N ASN A 5 -5.22 11.56 -22.53
CA ASN A 5 -4.75 12.84 -23.09
C ASN A 5 -5.84 13.93 -23.06
N ILE A 6 -7.07 13.60 -23.47
CA ILE A 6 -8.23 14.50 -23.36
C ILE A 6 -8.42 14.96 -21.92
N ARG A 7 -8.38 14.02 -20.95
CA ARG A 7 -8.46 14.36 -19.53
C ARG A 7 -7.34 15.30 -19.08
N LYS A 8 -6.11 15.10 -19.58
CA LYS A 8 -4.97 15.99 -19.32
C LYS A 8 -5.21 17.40 -19.86
N ILE A 9 -5.69 17.52 -21.10
CA ILE A 9 -6.00 18.81 -21.75
C ILE A 9 -7.10 19.54 -20.99
N VAL A 10 -8.19 18.85 -20.64
CA VAL A 10 -9.29 19.39 -19.82
C VAL A 10 -8.77 19.91 -18.49
N ASN A 11 -7.96 19.12 -17.78
CA ASN A 11 -7.36 19.55 -16.51
C ASN A 11 -6.46 20.78 -16.67
N LYS A 12 -5.68 20.86 -17.75
CA LYS A 12 -4.83 22.02 -18.06
C LYS A 12 -5.69 23.26 -18.29
N GLN A 13 -6.74 23.15 -19.11
CA GLN A 13 -7.66 24.23 -19.43
C GLN A 13 -8.42 24.74 -18.20
N LEU A 14 -8.88 23.84 -17.33
CA LEU A 14 -9.54 24.20 -16.08
C LEU A 14 -8.59 24.96 -15.14
N LYS A 15 -7.32 24.55 -15.04
CA LYS A 15 -6.33 25.22 -14.19
C LYS A 15 -5.93 26.60 -14.73
N THR A 16 -5.77 26.75 -16.05
CA THR A 16 -5.31 28.02 -16.66
C THR A 16 -6.44 29.03 -16.81
N LYS A 17 -7.60 28.61 -17.32
CA LYS A 17 -8.72 29.53 -17.60
C LYS A 17 -9.63 29.78 -16.39
N HIS A 18 -9.62 28.91 -15.37
CA HIS A 18 -10.49 29.02 -14.20
C HIS A 18 -9.72 28.92 -12.86
N PRO A 19 -8.87 29.90 -12.52
CA PRO A 19 -8.08 29.88 -11.28
C PRO A 19 -8.96 29.86 -10.01
N HIS A 20 -10.17 30.43 -10.07
CA HIS A 20 -11.14 30.39 -8.97
C HIS A 20 -12.01 29.11 -8.93
N TRP A 21 -11.62 28.06 -9.66
CA TRP A 21 -12.35 26.79 -9.68
C TRP A 21 -12.67 26.26 -8.27
N LYS A 22 -11.76 26.40 -7.30
CA LYS A 22 -11.98 25.91 -5.93
C LYS A 22 -13.18 26.57 -5.24
N SER A 23 -13.42 27.87 -5.44
CA SER A 23 -14.50 28.64 -4.79
C SER A 23 -15.87 28.52 -5.46
N MET A 24 -15.95 27.93 -6.66
CA MET A 24 -17.23 27.76 -7.36
C MET A 24 -18.17 26.73 -6.70
N THR A 25 -19.48 26.96 -6.84
CA THR A 25 -20.50 26.01 -6.38
C THR A 25 -20.50 24.73 -7.21
N ARG A 26 -21.00 23.63 -6.62
CA ARG A 26 -21.03 22.32 -7.28
C ARG A 26 -21.79 22.31 -8.62
N LYS A 27 -22.86 23.12 -8.73
CA LYS A 27 -23.66 23.24 -9.96
C LYS A 27 -22.85 23.88 -11.10
N ILE A 28 -22.20 25.00 -10.81
CA ILE A 28 -21.38 25.74 -11.77
C ILE A 28 -20.18 24.89 -12.22
N LYS A 29 -19.50 24.22 -11.28
CA LYS A 29 -18.41 23.27 -11.60
C LYS A 29 -18.84 22.19 -12.59
N LYS A 30 -20.04 21.61 -12.43
CA LYS A 30 -20.54 20.56 -13.33
C LYS A 30 -20.83 21.08 -14.73
N LEU A 31 -21.44 22.26 -14.85
CA LEU A 31 -21.73 22.87 -16.16
C LEU A 31 -20.43 23.19 -16.89
N LEU A 32 -19.53 23.89 -16.21
CA LEU A 32 -18.26 24.32 -16.78
C LEU A 32 -17.36 23.12 -17.15
N ALA A 33 -17.33 22.07 -16.33
CA ALA A 33 -16.64 20.83 -16.69
C ALA A 33 -17.19 20.19 -17.97
N ARG A 34 -18.52 20.19 -18.17
CA ARG A 34 -19.13 19.65 -19.39
C ARG A 34 -18.75 20.49 -20.61
N GLU A 35 -18.90 21.80 -20.51
CA GLU A 35 -18.55 22.73 -21.60
C GLU A 35 -17.08 22.56 -22.03
N VAL A 36 -16.15 22.50 -21.07
CA VAL A 36 -14.72 22.31 -21.36
C VAL A 36 -14.45 20.93 -21.96
N VAL A 37 -15.13 19.87 -21.49
CA VAL A 37 -14.99 18.54 -22.09
C VAL A 37 -15.50 18.51 -23.52
N ASP A 38 -16.67 19.09 -23.77
CA ASP A 38 -17.29 19.11 -25.11
C ASP A 38 -16.45 19.93 -26.10
N GLU A 39 -15.91 21.08 -25.67
CA GLU A 39 -14.97 21.90 -26.46
C GLU A 39 -13.70 21.11 -26.81
N VAL A 40 -13.09 20.45 -25.82
CA VAL A 40 -11.86 19.68 -26.03
C VAL A 40 -12.12 18.49 -26.95
N VAL A 41 -13.21 17.74 -26.74
CA VAL A 41 -13.55 16.57 -27.57
C VAL A 41 -13.85 16.97 -29.01
N LYS A 42 -14.55 18.09 -29.24
CA LYS A 42 -14.88 18.58 -30.58
C LYS A 42 -13.64 18.96 -31.39
N ASN A 43 -12.62 19.50 -30.72
CA ASN A 43 -11.38 19.96 -31.35
C ASN A 43 -10.25 18.91 -31.28
N TYR A 44 -10.52 17.73 -30.73
CA TYR A 44 -9.50 16.70 -30.54
C TYR A 44 -9.34 15.84 -31.79
N ASP A 45 -8.14 15.81 -32.34
CA ASP A 45 -7.79 14.90 -33.42
C ASP A 45 -7.48 13.49 -32.86
N TYR A 46 -8.28 12.51 -33.26
CA TYR A 46 -8.08 11.11 -32.87
C TYR A 46 -7.04 10.38 -33.72
N SER A 47 -6.63 10.95 -34.85
CA SER A 47 -5.62 10.36 -35.74
C SER A 47 -4.18 10.64 -35.32
N GLN A 48 -3.96 11.59 -34.39
CA GLN A 48 -2.63 11.94 -33.90
C GLN A 48 -1.94 10.77 -33.18
N SER A 49 -0.66 10.54 -33.46
CA SER A 49 0.17 9.64 -32.64
C SER A 49 0.53 10.33 -31.31
N LEU A 50 0.41 9.60 -30.21
CA LEU A 50 0.70 10.13 -28.87
C LEU A 50 2.11 9.71 -28.44
N ASP A 51 3.08 10.63 -28.58
CA ASP A 51 4.46 10.46 -28.08
C ASP A 51 4.62 10.85 -26.60
N LEU A 52 3.53 10.78 -25.83
CA LEU A 52 3.53 11.14 -24.42
C LEU A 52 3.81 9.90 -23.56
N SER A 53 4.72 10.05 -22.59
CA SER A 53 5.00 9.01 -21.60
C SER A 53 3.76 8.69 -20.75
N VAL A 54 3.70 7.48 -20.18
CA VAL A 54 2.54 7.02 -19.40
C VAL A 54 2.33 7.90 -18.17
N GLU A 55 3.42 8.35 -17.54
CA GLU A 55 3.45 9.23 -16.38
C GLU A 55 2.82 10.59 -16.70
N ALA A 56 3.13 11.13 -17.89
CA ALA A 56 2.59 12.38 -18.38
C ALA A 56 1.09 12.27 -18.71
N LEU A 57 0.60 11.09 -19.08
CA LEU A 57 -0.83 10.84 -19.35
C LEU A 57 -1.64 10.60 -18.08
N THR A 58 -1.01 10.07 -17.02
CA THR A 58 -1.66 9.80 -15.73
C THR A 58 -1.56 10.97 -14.75
N GLY A 59 -0.74 11.99 -15.05
CA GLY A 59 -0.50 13.13 -14.15
C GLY A 59 0.36 12.74 -12.94
N ILE A 60 1.19 11.72 -13.12
CA ILE A 60 2.17 11.21 -12.14
C ILE A 60 3.58 11.70 -12.51
N ASP A 61 3.73 12.41 -13.64
CA ASP A 61 4.95 13.07 -14.09
C ASP A 61 5.66 13.93 -13.03
N ASN A 62 4.90 14.61 -12.18
CA ASN A 62 5.46 15.41 -11.07
C ASN A 62 5.43 14.69 -9.71
N GLN A 63 5.00 13.43 -9.67
CA GLN A 63 5.03 12.60 -8.48
C GLN A 63 6.34 11.82 -8.48
N THR A 64 7.45 12.54 -8.31
CA THR A 64 8.66 11.88 -7.85
C THR A 64 8.43 11.44 -6.41
N PRO A 65 8.73 10.19 -6.05
CA PRO A 65 8.71 9.79 -4.65
C PRO A 65 9.59 10.76 -3.88
N SER A 66 9.02 11.44 -2.88
CA SER A 66 9.63 12.59 -2.19
C SER A 66 10.76 12.19 -1.22
N GLY A 67 11.53 11.15 -1.55
CA GLY A 67 12.51 10.49 -0.67
C GLY A 67 11.93 9.23 -0.01
N GLY A 68 12.83 8.35 0.43
CA GLY A 68 12.48 7.15 1.21
C GLY A 68 12.24 5.86 0.40
N ILE A 69 12.16 5.92 -0.94
CA ILE A 69 12.15 4.70 -1.75
C ILE A 69 13.59 4.22 -1.95
N ARG A 70 13.92 3.08 -1.33
CA ARG A 70 15.19 2.39 -1.54
C ARG A 70 15.15 1.62 -2.86
N SER A 71 16.21 1.72 -3.63
CA SER A 71 16.45 0.80 -4.76
C SER A 71 16.67 -0.64 -4.24
N LEU A 72 16.57 -1.62 -5.14
CA LEU A 72 16.81 -3.02 -4.78
C LEU A 72 18.23 -3.26 -4.23
N SER A 73 19.23 -2.58 -4.80
CA SER A 73 20.62 -2.65 -4.32
C SER A 73 20.79 -1.99 -2.94
N GLU A 74 20.15 -0.84 -2.71
CA GLU A 74 20.15 -0.21 -1.39
C GLU A 74 19.44 -1.05 -0.33
N MET A 75 18.36 -1.75 -0.70
CA MET A 75 17.66 -2.67 0.19
C MET A 75 18.52 -3.90 0.51
N ALA A 76 19.20 -4.48 -0.48
CA ALA A 76 20.12 -5.59 -0.26
C ALA A 76 21.25 -5.20 0.71
N ASN A 77 21.90 -4.07 0.45
CA ASN A 77 22.93 -3.53 1.34
C ASN A 77 22.39 -3.23 2.75
N TYR A 78 21.15 -2.75 2.86
CA TYR A 78 20.50 -2.51 4.15
C TYR A 78 20.29 -3.80 4.93
N ILE A 79 19.77 -4.86 4.30
CA ILE A 79 19.55 -6.16 4.93
C ILE A 79 20.88 -6.78 5.37
N ASP A 80 21.89 -6.73 4.50
CA ASP A 80 23.23 -7.22 4.81
C ASP A 80 23.82 -6.50 6.03
N ASN A 81 23.70 -5.18 6.09
CA ASN A 81 24.20 -4.39 7.22
C ASN A 81 23.39 -4.61 8.50
N PHE A 82 22.06 -4.76 8.40
CA PHE A 82 21.18 -4.96 9.55
C PHE A 82 21.57 -6.20 10.36
N HIS A 83 21.99 -7.26 9.69
CA HIS A 83 22.37 -8.52 10.32
C HIS A 83 23.86 -8.64 10.67
N ARG A 84 24.73 -7.74 10.17
CA ARG A 84 26.19 -7.77 10.44
C ARG A 84 26.55 -7.56 11.91
N ASP A 85 25.77 -6.74 12.63
CA ASP A 85 26.04 -6.39 14.04
C ASP A 85 25.42 -7.39 15.04
N ASN A 86 24.66 -8.38 14.56
CA ASN A 86 24.06 -9.39 15.42
C ASN A 86 25.11 -10.43 15.82
N LEU A 87 25.62 -10.30 17.06
CA LEU A 87 26.53 -11.26 17.71
C LEU A 87 25.98 -12.71 17.75
N PHE A 88 24.65 -12.85 17.72
CA PHE A 88 23.96 -14.12 17.74
C PHE A 88 22.86 -14.14 16.70
N ASP A 89 22.92 -15.13 15.81
CA ASP A 89 21.89 -15.37 14.81
C ASP A 89 20.76 -16.23 15.39
N PHE A 90 19.97 -15.62 16.29
CA PHE A 90 18.84 -16.30 16.91
C PHE A 90 17.70 -16.61 15.91
N ASP A 91 17.69 -15.95 14.75
CA ASP A 91 16.59 -16.00 13.78
C ASP A 91 16.80 -17.01 12.63
N LYS A 92 18.02 -17.50 12.38
CA LYS A 92 18.25 -18.62 11.42
C LYS A 92 17.40 -19.86 11.73
N ARG A 93 16.99 -20.05 12.98
CA ARG A 93 16.04 -21.11 13.37
C ARG A 93 14.63 -20.53 13.45
N LYS A 94 14.04 -20.17 12.31
CA LYS A 94 12.60 -19.85 12.24
C LYS A 94 11.84 -21.02 12.85
N LYS A 95 11.16 -20.78 13.98
CA LYS A 95 10.31 -21.78 14.61
C LYS A 95 9.23 -22.16 13.60
N SER A 96 9.16 -23.45 13.25
CA SER A 96 8.05 -23.94 12.43
C SER A 96 6.74 -23.79 13.20
N TYR A 97 5.74 -23.20 12.55
CA TYR A 97 4.41 -23.03 13.11
C TYR A 97 3.47 -24.06 12.47
N PRO A 98 3.25 -25.22 13.13
CA PRO A 98 2.43 -26.29 12.56
C PRO A 98 0.97 -25.88 12.35
N GLU A 99 0.51 -24.83 13.06
CA GLU A 99 -0.85 -24.32 12.93
C GLU A 99 -1.09 -23.55 11.63
N ILE A 100 -0.05 -23.12 10.92
CA ILE A 100 -0.18 -22.57 9.56
C ILE A 100 -0.26 -23.77 8.63
N ILE A 101 -1.47 -24.17 8.23
CA ILE A 101 -1.69 -25.38 7.42
C ILE A 101 -1.63 -25.05 5.92
N ASP A 102 -2.24 -23.93 5.55
CA ASP A 102 -2.35 -23.46 4.17
C ASP A 102 -0.95 -23.26 3.52
N PRO A 103 -0.69 -23.87 2.35
CA PRO A 103 0.64 -23.87 1.73
C PRO A 103 1.05 -22.50 1.21
N GLU A 104 0.11 -21.67 0.75
CA GLU A 104 0.36 -20.31 0.29
C GLU A 104 0.81 -19.43 1.47
N LEU A 105 0.12 -19.54 2.61
CA LEU A 105 0.51 -18.82 3.82
C LEU A 105 1.84 -19.30 4.40
N LYS A 106 2.16 -20.61 4.31
CA LYS A 106 3.48 -21.13 4.70
C LYS A 106 4.60 -20.51 3.86
N PHE A 107 4.44 -20.55 2.54
CA PHE A 107 5.41 -19.97 1.61
C PHE A 107 5.64 -18.48 1.91
N ILE A 108 4.56 -17.72 2.11
CA ILE A 108 4.63 -16.30 2.45
C ILE A 108 5.31 -16.08 3.82
N ASP A 109 5.03 -16.92 4.81
CA ASP A 109 5.65 -16.82 6.14
C ASP A 109 7.18 -17.02 6.09
N GLU A 110 7.63 -17.92 5.23
CA GLU A 110 9.05 -18.21 5.00
C GLU A 110 9.79 -17.01 4.37
N LEU A 111 9.12 -16.23 3.53
CA LEU A 111 9.69 -15.03 2.89
C LEU A 111 9.90 -13.86 3.86
N PHE A 112 9.13 -13.78 4.94
CA PHE A 112 9.14 -12.59 5.79
C PHE A 112 10.25 -12.58 6.84
N ASP A 113 10.97 -11.45 6.87
CA ASP A 113 11.82 -11.05 7.98
C ASP A 113 11.08 -9.99 8.80
N ASN A 114 10.57 -10.39 9.97
CA ASN A 114 9.78 -9.51 10.84
C ASN A 114 10.60 -8.36 11.43
N GLN A 115 11.92 -8.54 11.60
CA GLN A 115 12.79 -7.51 12.15
C GLN A 115 13.01 -6.40 11.11
N ILE A 116 13.29 -6.80 9.87
CA ILE A 116 13.40 -5.87 8.74
C ILE A 116 12.08 -5.13 8.54
N ILE A 117 10.94 -5.83 8.52
CA ILE A 117 9.62 -5.17 8.39
C ILE A 117 9.39 -4.16 9.51
N ASN A 118 9.71 -4.50 10.75
CA ASN A 118 9.62 -3.57 11.86
C ASN A 118 10.52 -2.34 11.68
N SER A 119 11.75 -2.53 11.22
CA SER A 119 12.69 -1.44 10.99
C SER A 119 12.22 -0.46 9.90
N LEU A 120 11.48 -0.97 8.90
CA LEU A 120 10.94 -0.17 7.80
C LEU A 120 9.64 0.56 8.17
N LEU A 121 8.81 -0.05 9.02
CA LEU A 121 7.46 0.45 9.31
C LEU A 121 7.31 1.13 10.68
N ALA A 122 8.30 1.01 11.58
CA ALA A 122 8.22 1.63 12.89
C ALA A 122 8.23 3.17 12.77
N PRO A 123 7.30 3.88 13.45
CA PRO A 123 7.33 5.33 13.49
C PRO A 123 8.53 5.85 14.29
N GLU A 124 9.01 7.04 13.92
CA GLU A 124 10.10 7.71 14.64
C GLU A 124 9.74 7.92 16.12
N GLY A 125 10.68 7.61 17.02
CA GLY A 125 10.49 7.72 18.47
C GLY A 125 9.66 6.60 19.12
N TYR A 126 9.18 5.61 18.37
CA TYR A 126 8.34 4.54 18.89
C TYR A 126 9.14 3.28 19.24
N SER A 127 9.52 3.13 20.51
CA SER A 127 10.37 2.02 20.97
C SER A 127 9.59 0.68 21.06
N ALA A 128 10.29 -0.44 20.82
CA ALA A 128 9.71 -1.78 20.84
C ALA A 128 9.03 -2.23 22.16
N PRO A 129 9.52 -1.84 23.36
CA PRO A 129 8.95 -2.31 24.64
C PRO A 129 7.55 -1.76 24.96
N HIS A 130 7.17 -0.63 24.37
CA HIS A 130 5.87 -0.01 24.64
C HIS A 130 4.76 -0.47 23.69
N ARG A 131 5.03 -1.51 22.88
CA ARG A 131 4.11 -1.96 21.82
C ARG A 131 3.28 -3.14 22.30
N GLU A 132 1.96 -2.97 22.29
CA GLU A 132 1.01 -4.09 22.36
C GLU A 132 1.02 -4.88 21.04
N ILE A 133 1.06 -4.17 19.91
CA ILE A 133 1.10 -4.72 18.55
C ILE A 133 2.32 -4.17 17.81
N GLN A 134 3.06 -5.05 17.15
CA GLN A 134 4.24 -4.72 16.35
C GLN A 134 3.85 -4.36 14.90
N PRO A 135 4.58 -3.44 14.23
CA PRO A 135 4.31 -3.08 12.84
C PRO A 135 4.22 -4.26 11.87
N TYR A 136 5.09 -5.27 12.02
CA TYR A 136 5.03 -6.47 11.18
C TYR A 136 3.71 -7.26 11.35
N GLN A 137 3.06 -7.19 12.52
CA GLN A 137 1.79 -7.88 12.77
C GLN A 137 0.67 -7.20 12.00
N LEU A 138 0.63 -5.86 12.02
CA LEU A 138 -0.32 -5.08 11.21
C LEU A 138 -0.14 -5.37 9.71
N PHE A 139 1.11 -5.42 9.25
CA PHE A 139 1.42 -5.79 7.87
C PHE A 139 0.92 -7.19 7.49
N ARG A 140 1.15 -8.19 8.35
CA ARG A 140 0.67 -9.57 8.13
C ARG A 140 -0.86 -9.66 8.18
N MET A 141 -1.51 -8.90 9.06
CA MET A 141 -2.98 -8.77 9.10
C MET A 141 -3.52 -8.27 7.76
N GLU A 142 -2.92 -7.20 7.22
CA GLU A 142 -3.31 -6.60 5.95
C GLU A 142 -3.20 -7.62 4.80
N LEU A 143 -2.07 -8.32 4.72
CA LEU A 143 -1.87 -9.36 3.73
C LEU A 143 -2.86 -10.51 3.87
N LEU A 144 -3.07 -11.01 5.09
CA LEU A 144 -4.04 -12.09 5.34
C LEU A 144 -5.44 -11.68 4.89
N LYS A 145 -5.83 -10.44 5.17
CA LYS A 145 -7.12 -9.90 4.73
C LYS A 145 -7.20 -9.87 3.20
N ILE A 146 -6.20 -9.30 2.53
CA ILE A 146 -6.21 -9.16 1.06
C ILE A 146 -6.27 -10.54 0.39
N LEU A 147 -5.50 -11.50 0.90
CA LEU A 147 -5.37 -12.83 0.29
C LEU A 147 -6.58 -13.73 0.55
N LYS A 148 -7.08 -13.77 1.80
CA LYS A 148 -8.10 -14.75 2.22
C LYS A 148 -9.47 -14.14 2.46
N TYR A 149 -9.55 -12.83 2.71
CA TYR A 149 -10.76 -12.14 3.15
C TYR A 149 -10.98 -10.78 2.46
N PRO A 150 -10.83 -10.66 1.12
CA PRO A 150 -10.85 -9.37 0.44
C PRO A 150 -12.19 -8.64 0.58
N GLU A 151 -13.29 -9.40 0.59
CA GLU A 151 -14.67 -8.89 0.63
C GLU A 151 -15.09 -8.38 2.02
N ILE A 152 -14.35 -8.75 3.07
CA ILE A 152 -14.72 -8.43 4.45
C ILE A 152 -14.22 -7.04 4.81
N SER A 153 -15.04 -6.26 5.50
CA SER A 153 -14.63 -4.95 6.02
C SER A 153 -13.64 -5.10 7.17
N TYR A 154 -12.74 -4.14 7.35
CA TYR A 154 -11.75 -4.16 8.43
C TYR A 154 -12.38 -4.31 9.83
N ARG A 155 -13.48 -3.58 10.06
CA ARG A 155 -14.19 -3.64 11.35
C ARG A 155 -14.65 -5.04 11.69
N LYS A 156 -15.09 -5.81 10.69
CA LYS A 156 -15.51 -7.19 10.87
C LYS A 156 -14.29 -8.14 10.93
N PHE A 157 -13.28 -7.90 10.11
CA PHE A 157 -12.06 -8.72 10.05
C PHE A 157 -11.29 -8.72 11.37
N CYS A 158 -11.21 -7.59 12.07
CA CYS A 158 -10.47 -7.48 13.34
C CYS A 158 -11.24 -8.04 14.56
N THR A 159 -12.25 -8.89 14.36
CA THR A 159 -13.05 -9.49 15.45
C THR A 159 -12.64 -10.93 15.76
N ASP A 160 -13.19 -11.47 16.85
CA ASP A 160 -13.02 -12.86 17.27
C ASP A 160 -13.46 -13.88 16.20
N GLU A 161 -14.29 -13.49 15.22
CA GLU A 161 -14.67 -14.38 14.11
C GLU A 161 -13.46 -14.84 13.28
N TYR A 162 -12.45 -13.97 13.13
CA TYR A 162 -11.25 -14.22 12.32
C TYR A 162 -9.97 -14.33 13.15
N PHE A 163 -9.94 -13.74 14.34
CA PHE A 163 -8.80 -13.79 15.26
C PHE A 163 -9.11 -14.42 16.61
N GLY A 164 -10.26 -15.08 16.78
CA GLY A 164 -10.57 -15.83 18.00
C GLY A 164 -9.60 -17.01 18.23
N ARG A 165 -9.62 -17.59 19.44
CA ARG A 165 -8.73 -18.69 19.84
C ARG A 165 -8.81 -19.92 18.93
N GLU A 166 -9.98 -20.15 18.33
CA GLU A 166 -10.20 -21.25 17.38
C GLU A 166 -9.52 -21.00 16.02
N ARG A 167 -9.27 -19.74 15.67
CA ARG A 167 -8.61 -19.33 14.42
C ARG A 167 -7.08 -19.37 14.55
N LYS A 168 -6.55 -20.53 14.95
CA LYS A 168 -5.12 -20.73 15.25
C LYS A 168 -4.21 -20.39 14.08
N GLN A 169 -4.60 -20.76 12.86
CA GLN A 169 -3.85 -20.43 11.64
C GLN A 169 -3.71 -18.92 11.45
N ASN A 170 -4.81 -18.17 11.50
CA ASN A 170 -4.81 -16.72 11.33
C ASN A 170 -3.97 -16.04 12.41
N ARG A 171 -4.17 -16.45 13.67
CA ARG A 171 -3.37 -15.92 14.79
C ARG A 171 -1.88 -16.21 14.62
N ARG A 172 -1.49 -17.43 14.25
CA ARG A 172 -0.08 -17.78 14.03
C ARG A 172 0.54 -17.09 12.84
N PHE A 173 -0.19 -16.96 11.73
CA PHE A 173 0.28 -16.26 10.55
C PHE A 173 0.62 -14.80 10.90
N VAL A 174 -0.15 -14.16 11.77
CA VAL A 174 0.11 -12.78 12.22
C VAL A 174 1.01 -12.71 13.48
N ARG A 175 1.54 -13.84 13.96
CA ARG A 175 2.34 -13.93 15.21
C ARG A 175 1.60 -13.48 16.47
N LEU A 176 0.29 -13.60 16.50
CA LEU A 176 -0.46 -13.43 17.73
C LEU A 176 -0.28 -14.65 18.66
N PRO A 177 -0.24 -14.42 19.99
CA PRO A 177 -0.26 -15.51 20.97
C PRO A 177 -1.52 -16.36 20.86
N LEU A 178 -1.43 -17.68 21.07
CA LEU A 178 -2.59 -18.58 21.04
C LEU A 178 -3.29 -18.74 22.39
N ASN A 179 -2.60 -18.41 23.48
CA ASN A 179 -3.11 -18.56 24.85
C ASN A 179 -4.00 -17.38 25.28
N THR A 180 -3.87 -16.21 24.67
CA THR A 180 -4.68 -15.02 24.98
C THR A 180 -5.77 -14.82 23.93
N LYS A 181 -6.86 -14.14 24.32
CA LYS A 181 -7.86 -13.65 23.37
C LYS A 181 -7.46 -12.30 22.77
N ALA A 182 -6.73 -11.50 23.54
CA ALA A 182 -6.26 -10.18 23.13
C ALA A 182 -5.52 -10.25 21.79
N MET A 183 -5.82 -9.24 20.98
CA MET A 183 -5.18 -8.96 19.69
C MET A 183 -4.19 -7.84 19.90
#